data_AF-A0A4Y2V3F5-F1
#
_entry.id   AF-A0A4Y2V3F5-F1
#
_cell.length_a   1.000
_cell.length_b   1.000
_cell.length_c   1.000
_cell.angle_alpha   90.00
_cell.angle_beta   90.00
_cell.angle_gamma   90.00
#
_symmetry.space_group_name_H-M   'P 1'
#
loop_
_entity.id
_entity.type
_entity.pdbx_description
1 polymer ?
#
loop_
_entity_poly.entity_id
_entity_poly.type
_entity_poly.pdbx_seq_one_letter_code
_entity_poly.pdbx_strand_id
1 'polypeptide(L)'
;MEKPLSFVSKLSLEEMALRRVVANLWIASDILPAFLQPPFKRYPEDEDEEEWLSFDEDRIQNIEEGRETVEKVKAKVSNLVIPESLKKRMMHIVKPIGSDILKWKTQNEKLLSNTYEHLDVHILGQLRWTCTGAVDYKKTAERLICLKLLSIVNRYKLACLFCLGNYIPFLWEELPEKNKSYFYDERCILPIQMEFYWAYVLKGEESKLDDTLRRLYRSANLTFHQYAFGISARKGNKAATEHFFQKLTCEERGDFLISTACNVVFKRCTQDGPSLSSEFPNEKISDVLCYLLSVMSPEQQMRVFKKDPAEVLSCFLDWPLQDLFLDVADIIWTIPREASHNPVEAYILQNIAFGSYYFPDLIQKFFLRIPREFREHFLFAFGTLFSISSFKEDADTLKVVFRNIDHEGRAELASSYWCLHLLEGLISQDNWHLFELCLREAAHSKEDRERMKEAIISHLPEYLKCSRLKRCFELLDET
;
A
#
# COMPACT_ATOMS: atom_id res chain seq x y z
N MET A 1 -18.65 -2.60 -26.91
CA MET A 1 -18.86 -3.49 -25.75
C MET A 1 -17.58 -3.44 -24.93
N GLU A 2 -17.61 -2.73 -23.81
CA GLU A 2 -16.49 -2.68 -22.89
C GLU A 2 -16.31 -4.04 -22.22
N LYS A 3 -15.08 -4.53 -22.20
CA LYS A 3 -14.75 -5.80 -21.55
C LYS A 3 -14.91 -5.61 -20.05
N PRO A 4 -15.66 -6.46 -19.34
CA PRO A 4 -15.83 -6.31 -17.89
C PRO A 4 -14.48 -6.40 -17.19
N LEU A 5 -14.22 -5.47 -16.27
CA LEU A 5 -13.02 -5.48 -15.44
C LEU A 5 -12.96 -6.77 -14.63
N SER A 6 -11.79 -7.38 -14.65
CA SER A 6 -11.48 -8.50 -13.77
C SER A 6 -10.61 -7.94 -12.66
N PHE A 7 -11.18 -7.78 -11.46
CA PHE A 7 -10.43 -7.43 -10.24
C PHE A 7 -9.68 -8.63 -9.66
N VAL A 8 -9.22 -9.52 -10.54
CA VAL A 8 -8.38 -10.67 -10.23
C VAL A 8 -7.05 -10.42 -10.91
N SER A 9 -5.98 -10.28 -10.13
CA SER A 9 -4.65 -10.06 -10.69
C SER A 9 -4.28 -11.22 -11.63
N LYS A 10 -3.99 -10.88 -12.89
CA LYS A 10 -3.60 -11.83 -13.95
C LYS A 10 -2.09 -11.82 -14.10
N LEU A 11 -1.41 -12.36 -13.10
CA LEU A 11 0.03 -12.52 -13.16
C LEU A 11 0.43 -13.63 -14.12
N SER A 12 1.53 -13.41 -14.85
CA SER A 12 2.19 -14.49 -15.56
C SER A 12 2.78 -15.48 -14.56
N LEU A 13 2.92 -16.74 -14.97
CA LEU A 13 3.59 -17.76 -14.16
C LEU A 13 5.02 -17.34 -13.77
N GLU A 14 5.70 -16.63 -14.66
CA GLU A 14 7.01 -16.06 -14.41
C GLU A 14 6.97 -15.05 -13.25
N GLU A 15 6.06 -14.09 -13.27
CA GLU A 15 5.94 -13.08 -12.21
C GLU A 15 5.55 -13.72 -10.87
N MET A 16 4.62 -14.68 -10.88
CA MET A 16 4.28 -15.47 -9.69
C MET A 16 5.51 -16.19 -9.13
N ALA A 17 6.35 -16.78 -9.99
CA ALA A 17 7.57 -17.47 -9.58
C ALA A 17 8.60 -16.50 -8.99
N LEU A 18 8.84 -15.34 -9.60
CA LEU A 18 9.76 -14.33 -9.08
C LEU A 18 9.34 -13.88 -7.67
N ARG A 19 8.06 -13.55 -7.48
CA ARG A 19 7.51 -13.17 -6.17
C ARG A 19 7.65 -14.27 -5.14
N ARG A 20 7.39 -15.53 -5.55
CA ARG A 20 7.55 -16.68 -4.67
C ARG A 20 8.99 -16.90 -4.24
N VAL A 21 9.96 -16.71 -5.13
CA VAL A 21 11.39 -16.82 -4.80
C VAL A 21 11.76 -15.74 -3.77
N VAL A 22 11.38 -14.49 -4.00
CA VAL A 22 11.70 -13.40 -3.05
C VAL A 22 11.03 -13.62 -1.69
N ALA A 23 9.77 -14.05 -1.65
CA ALA A 23 9.10 -14.44 -0.42
C ALA A 23 9.85 -15.55 0.34
N ASN A 24 10.37 -16.55 -0.38
CA ASN A 24 11.18 -17.62 0.23
C ASN A 24 12.54 -17.12 0.76
N LEU A 25 13.15 -16.11 0.11
CA LEU A 25 14.40 -15.51 0.60
C LEU A 25 14.20 -14.78 1.93
N TRP A 26 13.04 -14.13 2.13
CA TRP A 26 12.69 -13.46 3.38
C TRP A 26 12.53 -14.41 4.56
N ILE A 27 12.01 -15.62 4.32
CA ILE A 27 11.83 -16.65 5.36
C ILE A 27 13.04 -17.59 5.49
N ALA A 28 14.15 -17.30 4.80
CA ALA A 28 15.37 -18.07 4.93
C ALA A 28 15.90 -17.98 6.37
N SER A 29 16.45 -19.09 6.88
CA SER A 29 16.87 -19.21 8.29
C SER A 29 17.95 -18.22 8.71
N ASP A 30 18.71 -17.66 7.78
CA ASP A 30 19.74 -16.66 8.05
C ASP A 30 19.25 -15.21 7.88
N ILE A 31 18.08 -15.00 7.28
CA ILE A 31 17.44 -13.68 7.12
C ILE A 31 16.41 -13.46 8.21
N LEU A 32 15.53 -14.44 8.43
CA LEU A 32 14.36 -14.29 9.28
C LEU A 32 14.73 -13.90 10.74
N PRO A 33 15.76 -14.48 11.39
CA PRO A 33 16.16 -14.04 12.73
C PRO A 33 16.69 -12.60 12.76
N ALA A 34 17.43 -12.17 11.73
CA ALA A 34 17.94 -10.80 11.65
C ALA A 34 16.80 -9.80 11.45
N PHE A 35 15.79 -10.19 10.65
CA PHE A 35 14.58 -9.40 10.45
C PHE A 35 13.73 -9.23 11.73
N LEU A 36 13.91 -10.13 12.70
CA LEU A 36 13.11 -10.20 13.91
C LEU A 36 13.84 -9.71 15.16
N GLN A 37 15.10 -9.30 15.03
CA GLN A 37 15.75 -8.62 16.14
C GLN A 37 14.96 -7.35 16.45
N PRO A 38 14.51 -7.17 17.70
CA PRO A 38 13.71 -6.01 18.05
C PRO A 38 14.62 -4.78 18.17
N PRO A 39 14.28 -3.64 17.53
CA PRO A 39 14.66 -2.34 18.06
C PRO A 39 13.72 -1.93 19.21
N PHE A 40 12.55 -2.57 19.34
CA PHE A 40 11.55 -2.25 20.37
C PHE A 40 12.04 -2.60 21.78
N LYS A 41 12.76 -1.68 22.42
CA LYS A 41 12.73 -1.59 23.88
C LYS A 41 11.29 -1.24 24.26
N ARG A 42 10.55 -2.22 24.81
CA ARG A 42 9.34 -1.89 25.57
C ARG A 42 9.77 -1.00 26.73
N TYR A 43 9.43 0.28 26.66
CA TYR A 43 9.49 1.12 27.85
C TYR A 43 8.45 0.60 28.86
N PRO A 44 8.81 0.52 30.16
CA PRO A 44 7.85 0.16 31.20
C PRO A 44 6.66 1.11 31.16
N GLU A 45 5.45 0.57 31.28
CA GLU A 45 4.15 1.27 31.09
C GLU A 45 3.85 2.37 32.13
N ASP A 46 4.83 2.79 32.93
CA ASP A 46 4.63 3.58 34.15
C ASP A 46 5.21 5.01 34.11
N GLU A 47 5.76 5.50 32.99
CA GLU A 47 6.32 6.86 32.90
C GLU A 47 5.60 7.75 31.86
N ASP A 48 5.32 8.97 32.30
CA ASP A 48 4.41 10.03 31.81
C ASP A 48 4.22 10.24 30.28
N GLU A 49 3.04 10.78 29.93
CA GLU A 49 2.58 11.17 28.58
C GLU A 49 3.47 12.19 27.82
N GLU A 50 4.64 12.61 28.34
CA GLU A 50 5.57 13.54 27.65
C GLU A 50 6.52 12.84 26.65
N GLU A 51 6.49 11.51 26.55
CA GLU A 51 7.45 10.72 25.76
C GLU A 51 7.02 10.42 24.30
N TRP A 52 6.07 11.18 23.72
CA TRP A 52 5.61 10.99 22.33
C TRP A 52 6.66 11.31 21.27
N LEU A 53 7.69 12.11 21.60
CA LEU A 53 8.80 12.43 20.69
C LEU A 53 9.77 11.25 20.49
N SER A 54 9.75 10.23 21.36
CA SER A 54 10.60 9.02 21.23
C SER A 54 10.11 8.04 20.13
N PHE A 55 8.81 8.08 19.78
CA PHE A 55 8.22 7.19 18.76
C PHE A 55 8.73 7.46 17.34
N ASP A 56 9.14 8.69 17.03
CA ASP A 56 9.71 9.03 15.72
C ASP A 56 11.19 8.59 15.62
N GLU A 57 11.96 8.61 16.71
CA GLU A 57 13.33 8.06 16.74
C GLU A 57 13.32 6.53 16.58
N ASP A 58 12.40 5.82 17.24
CA ASP A 58 12.22 4.37 17.08
C ASP A 58 11.75 4.01 15.66
N ARG A 59 10.92 4.84 15.00
CA ARG A 59 10.57 4.64 13.58
C ARG A 59 11.80 4.80 12.67
N ILE A 60 12.68 5.75 12.96
CA ILE A 60 13.91 5.98 12.18
C ILE A 60 14.86 4.79 12.35
N GLN A 61 15.05 4.30 13.58
CA GLN A 61 15.87 3.11 13.86
C GLN A 61 15.29 1.84 13.18
N ASN A 62 13.97 1.65 13.24
CA ASN A 62 13.26 0.58 12.51
C ASN A 62 13.45 0.68 10.97
N ILE A 63 13.53 1.89 10.43
CA ILE A 63 13.80 2.13 9.01
C ILE A 63 15.24 1.73 8.66
N GLU A 64 16.20 1.93 9.55
CA GLU A 64 17.62 1.58 9.33
C GLU A 64 17.90 0.08 9.48
N GLU A 65 17.38 -0.59 10.51
CA GLU A 65 17.55 -2.05 10.68
C GLU A 65 16.76 -2.84 9.61
N GLY A 66 15.57 -2.35 9.26
CA GLY A 66 14.83 -2.83 8.10
C GLY A 66 15.63 -2.67 6.80
N ARG A 67 16.44 -1.61 6.67
CA ARG A 67 17.31 -1.39 5.51
C ARG A 67 18.40 -2.44 5.43
N GLU A 68 19.10 -2.76 6.52
CA GLU A 68 20.17 -3.76 6.49
C GLU A 68 19.64 -5.13 6.04
N THR A 69 18.49 -5.54 6.57
CA THR A 69 17.88 -6.82 6.18
C THR A 69 17.41 -6.82 4.72
N VAL A 70 16.82 -5.71 4.26
CA VAL A 70 16.48 -5.54 2.83
C VAL A 70 17.72 -5.68 1.95
N GLU A 71 18.85 -5.07 2.31
CA GLU A 71 20.09 -5.16 1.55
C GLU A 71 20.69 -6.58 1.58
N LYS A 72 20.57 -7.32 2.69
CA LYS A 72 20.94 -8.75 2.74
C LYS A 72 20.10 -9.60 1.78
N VAL A 73 18.79 -9.36 1.71
CA VAL A 73 17.91 -10.07 0.76
C VAL A 73 18.24 -9.67 -0.68
N LYS A 74 18.50 -8.39 -0.97
CA LYS A 74 18.96 -7.94 -2.28
C LYS A 74 20.29 -8.60 -2.67
N ALA A 75 21.27 -8.67 -1.77
CA ALA A 75 22.53 -9.36 -2.03
C ALA A 75 22.30 -10.84 -2.39
N LYS A 76 21.36 -11.52 -1.74
CA LYS A 76 20.96 -12.88 -2.11
C LYS A 76 20.34 -12.94 -3.51
N VAL A 77 19.48 -11.98 -3.88
CA VAL A 77 18.93 -11.87 -5.24
C VAL A 77 20.05 -11.69 -6.28
N SER A 78 21.03 -10.82 -6.01
CA SER A 78 22.20 -10.61 -6.88
C SER A 78 23.00 -11.89 -7.12
N ASN A 79 23.11 -12.74 -6.09
CA ASN A 79 23.85 -13.99 -6.13
C ASN A 79 23.11 -15.15 -6.82
N LEU A 80 21.84 -14.98 -7.21
CA LEU A 80 21.11 -16.01 -7.95
C LEU A 80 21.72 -16.23 -9.34
N VAL A 81 21.73 -17.48 -9.82
CA VAL A 81 22.22 -17.83 -11.16
C VAL A 81 21.05 -17.76 -12.15
N ILE A 82 20.55 -16.55 -12.39
CA ILE A 82 19.43 -16.24 -13.31
C ILE A 82 19.75 -15.00 -14.16
N PRO A 83 19.05 -14.77 -15.28
CA PRO A 83 19.24 -13.58 -16.10
C PRO A 83 19.13 -12.26 -15.31
N GLU A 84 19.98 -11.29 -15.65
CA GLU A 84 20.06 -10.00 -14.94
C GLU A 84 18.75 -9.22 -14.99
N SER A 85 18.00 -9.32 -16.09
CA SER A 85 16.67 -8.71 -16.22
C SER A 85 15.68 -9.23 -15.18
N LEU A 86 15.73 -10.52 -14.82
CA LEU A 86 14.89 -11.10 -13.78
C LEU A 86 15.35 -10.67 -12.39
N LYS A 87 16.67 -10.58 -12.15
CA LYS A 87 17.20 -10.04 -10.88
C LYS A 87 16.73 -8.62 -10.65
N LYS A 88 16.85 -7.75 -11.66
CA LYS A 88 16.38 -6.35 -11.59
C LYS A 88 14.91 -6.29 -11.17
N ARG A 89 14.04 -7.08 -11.79
CA ARG A 89 12.62 -7.18 -11.40
C ARG A 89 12.44 -7.67 -9.97
N MET A 90 13.18 -8.69 -9.55
CA MET A 90 13.15 -9.19 -8.18
C MET A 90 13.58 -8.13 -7.15
N MET A 91 14.56 -7.27 -7.47
CA MET A 91 15.00 -6.20 -6.58
C MET A 91 13.86 -5.24 -6.20
N HIS A 92 12.97 -4.94 -7.15
CA HIS A 92 11.84 -4.03 -6.91
C HIS A 92 10.77 -4.63 -5.99
N ILE A 93 10.68 -5.95 -5.86
CA ILE A 93 9.69 -6.64 -5.00
C ILE A 93 10.24 -7.05 -3.63
N VAL A 94 11.57 -6.99 -3.40
CA VAL A 94 12.17 -7.31 -2.09
C VAL A 94 11.55 -6.48 -0.97
N LYS A 95 11.56 -5.15 -1.11
CA LYS A 95 11.05 -4.23 -0.08
C LYS A 95 9.53 -4.37 0.13
N PRO A 96 8.68 -4.45 -0.92
CA PRO A 96 7.26 -4.72 -0.75
C PRO A 96 6.94 -5.95 0.10
N ILE A 97 7.59 -7.08 -0.20
CA ILE A 97 7.35 -8.34 0.51
C ILE A 97 7.80 -8.25 1.96
N GLY A 98 8.99 -7.70 2.24
CA GLY A 98 9.46 -7.52 3.61
C GLY A 98 8.53 -6.62 4.43
N SER A 99 8.07 -5.53 3.83
CA SER A 99 7.12 -4.61 4.46
C SER A 99 5.79 -5.28 4.81
N ASP A 100 5.27 -6.14 3.93
CA ASP A 100 4.03 -6.89 4.17
C ASP A 100 4.18 -7.90 5.32
N ILE A 101 5.33 -8.59 5.43
CA ILE A 101 5.63 -9.44 6.59
C ILE A 101 5.62 -8.62 7.89
N LEU A 102 6.30 -7.47 7.91
CA LEU A 102 6.39 -6.63 9.11
C LEU A 102 5.02 -6.11 9.52
N LYS A 103 4.22 -5.64 8.55
CA LYS A 103 2.85 -5.16 8.79
C LYS A 103 1.97 -6.26 9.37
N TRP A 104 2.05 -7.47 8.82
CA TRP A 104 1.34 -8.62 9.36
C TRP A 104 1.79 -8.93 10.80
N LYS A 105 3.11 -8.96 11.06
CA LYS A 105 3.67 -9.21 12.39
C LYS A 105 3.16 -8.18 13.40
N THR A 106 3.38 -6.90 13.14
CA THR A 106 2.98 -5.79 14.04
C THR A 106 1.49 -5.82 14.34
N GLN A 107 0.66 -6.09 13.33
CA GLN A 107 -0.78 -6.20 13.53
C GLN A 107 -1.15 -7.37 14.45
N ASN A 108 -0.60 -8.55 14.19
CA ASN A 108 -0.94 -9.73 14.99
C ASN A 108 -0.35 -9.63 16.40
N GLU A 109 0.84 -9.04 16.60
CA GLU A 109 1.36 -8.75 17.93
C GLU A 109 0.44 -7.81 18.72
N LYS A 110 -0.14 -6.78 18.08
CA LYS A 110 -1.15 -5.92 18.73
C LYS A 110 -2.38 -6.72 19.14
N LEU A 111 -2.88 -7.61 18.29
CA LEU A 111 -4.02 -8.48 18.61
C LEU A 111 -3.73 -9.42 19.79
N LEU A 112 -2.49 -9.95 19.85
CA LEU A 112 -2.02 -10.93 20.83
C LEU A 112 -1.48 -10.29 22.12
N SER A 113 -1.25 -8.97 22.12
CA SER A 113 -0.58 -8.20 23.19
C SER A 113 -1.12 -8.48 24.59
N ASN A 114 -2.42 -8.70 24.72
CA ASN A 114 -3.11 -9.05 25.98
C ASN A 114 -2.66 -10.39 26.63
N THR A 115 -1.80 -11.17 25.96
CA THR A 115 -1.39 -12.51 26.42
C THR A 115 0.11 -12.69 26.57
N TYR A 116 0.91 -11.63 26.36
CA TYR A 116 2.38 -11.68 26.33
C TYR A 116 2.97 -12.67 25.30
N GLU A 117 2.17 -13.17 24.35
CA GLU A 117 2.66 -14.02 23.27
C GLU A 117 3.36 -13.16 22.20
N HIS A 118 4.64 -13.47 21.95
CA HIS A 118 5.43 -12.84 20.91
C HIS A 118 5.45 -13.71 19.64
N LEU A 119 5.39 -13.07 18.47
CA LEU A 119 5.51 -13.77 17.20
C LEU A 119 6.97 -14.03 16.91
N ASP A 120 7.40 -15.28 17.11
CA ASP A 120 8.78 -15.70 16.91
C ASP A 120 9.08 -16.12 15.45
N VAL A 121 10.35 -16.49 15.23
CA VAL A 121 10.87 -17.02 13.96
C VAL A 121 10.06 -18.24 13.49
N HIS A 122 9.63 -19.11 14.41
CA HIS A 122 8.92 -20.32 14.07
C HIS A 122 7.52 -20.02 13.51
N ILE A 123 6.80 -19.07 14.13
CA ILE A 123 5.49 -18.62 13.66
C ILE A 123 5.60 -17.96 12.28
N LEU A 124 6.59 -17.10 12.08
CA LEU A 124 6.79 -16.43 10.80
C LEU A 124 7.29 -17.37 9.69
N GLY A 125 7.95 -18.46 10.05
CA GLY A 125 8.23 -19.56 9.13
C GLY A 125 6.97 -20.26 8.60
N GLN A 126 5.80 -20.06 9.22
CA GLN A 126 4.52 -20.65 8.79
C GLN A 126 3.68 -19.75 7.89
N LEU A 127 4.17 -18.54 7.54
CA LEU A 127 3.47 -17.63 6.66
C LEU A 127 3.07 -18.31 5.35
N ARG A 128 1.81 -18.09 4.97
CA ARG A 128 1.27 -18.51 3.68
C ARG A 128 1.22 -17.30 2.77
N TRP A 129 1.34 -17.56 1.47
CA TRP A 129 1.50 -16.53 0.45
C TRP A 129 0.43 -16.68 -0.61
N THR A 130 -0.08 -15.54 -1.10
CA THR A 130 -0.91 -15.48 -2.29
C THR A 130 -0.06 -15.68 -3.55
N CYS A 131 -0.72 -15.90 -4.70
CA CYS A 131 -0.03 -15.88 -6.00
C CYS A 131 0.59 -14.52 -6.33
N THR A 132 0.10 -13.45 -5.72
CA THR A 132 0.58 -12.08 -5.91
C THR A 132 1.76 -11.71 -5.01
N GLY A 133 2.27 -12.66 -4.21
CA GLY A 133 3.43 -12.44 -3.34
C GLY A 133 3.13 -11.71 -2.03
N ALA A 134 1.86 -11.48 -1.70
CA ALA A 134 1.46 -10.97 -0.39
C ALA A 134 1.23 -12.11 0.60
N VAL A 135 1.27 -11.80 1.88
CA VAL A 135 0.90 -12.73 2.95
C VAL A 135 -0.61 -13.02 2.83
N ASP A 136 -0.96 -14.30 2.77
CA ASP A 136 -2.35 -14.77 2.83
C ASP A 136 -2.74 -14.86 4.30
N TYR A 137 -3.34 -13.78 4.82
CA TYR A 137 -3.64 -13.64 6.24
C TYR A 137 -4.58 -14.74 6.73
N LYS A 138 -5.61 -15.08 5.93
CA LYS A 138 -6.61 -16.09 6.29
C LYS A 138 -5.99 -17.49 6.32
N LYS A 139 -5.23 -17.88 5.29
CA LYS A 139 -4.56 -19.20 5.27
C LYS A 139 -3.44 -19.30 6.29
N THR A 140 -2.76 -18.19 6.58
CA THR A 140 -1.76 -18.12 7.65
C THR A 140 -2.44 -18.36 8.99
N ALA A 141 -3.53 -17.65 9.28
CA ALA A 141 -4.31 -17.85 10.50
C ALA A 141 -4.79 -19.30 10.67
N GLU A 142 -5.36 -19.88 9.62
CA GLU A 142 -5.77 -21.28 9.60
C GLU A 142 -4.59 -22.22 9.92
N ARG A 143 -3.42 -21.98 9.31
CA ARG A 143 -2.21 -22.76 9.56
C ARG A 143 -1.76 -22.68 11.02
N LEU A 144 -1.77 -21.49 11.62
CA LEU A 144 -1.36 -21.28 13.02
C LEU A 144 -2.33 -21.97 14.00
N ILE A 145 -3.63 -21.91 13.73
CA ILE A 145 -4.66 -22.60 14.52
C ILE A 145 -4.44 -24.12 14.47
N CYS A 146 -4.23 -24.68 13.28
CA CYS A 146 -4.01 -26.12 13.08
C CYS A 146 -2.74 -26.64 13.77
N LEU A 147 -1.67 -25.85 13.76
CA LEU A 147 -0.40 -26.22 14.40
C LEU A 147 -0.39 -26.02 15.91
N LYS A 148 -1.43 -25.42 16.49
CA LYS A 148 -1.53 -25.14 17.94
C LYS A 148 -0.34 -24.32 18.48
N LEU A 149 0.18 -23.40 17.67
CA LEU A 149 1.34 -22.56 18.04
C LEU A 149 0.98 -21.38 18.97
N LEU A 150 -0.32 -21.13 19.17
CA LEU A 150 -0.85 -20.05 20.00
C LEU A 150 -1.75 -20.64 21.10
N SER A 151 -1.92 -19.91 22.21
CA SER A 151 -2.88 -20.29 23.25
C SER A 151 -4.29 -20.45 22.68
N ILE A 152 -5.14 -21.20 23.40
CA ILE A 152 -6.53 -21.41 23.00
C ILE A 152 -7.30 -20.09 22.81
N VAL A 153 -7.05 -19.10 23.68
CA VAL A 153 -7.68 -17.78 23.61
C VAL A 153 -7.30 -17.07 22.30
N ASN A 154 -6.02 -17.08 21.95
CA ASN A 154 -5.53 -16.43 20.74
C ASN A 154 -5.93 -17.16 19.46
N ARG A 155 -5.95 -18.51 19.49
CA ARG A 155 -6.51 -19.29 18.38
C ARG A 155 -7.98 -18.94 18.15
N TYR A 156 -8.78 -18.81 19.22
CA TYR A 156 -10.18 -18.38 19.12
C TYR A 156 -10.31 -16.98 18.52
N LYS A 157 -9.60 -15.98 19.07
CA LYS A 157 -9.59 -14.61 18.53
C LYS A 157 -9.21 -14.56 17.05
N LEU A 158 -8.15 -15.27 16.67
CA LEU A 158 -7.68 -15.33 15.29
C LEU A 158 -8.71 -15.99 14.36
N ALA A 159 -9.35 -17.07 14.82
CA ALA A 159 -10.42 -17.72 14.07
C ALA A 159 -11.61 -16.78 13.85
N CYS A 160 -12.02 -16.05 14.89
CA CYS A 160 -13.10 -15.06 14.82
C CYS A 160 -12.76 -13.92 13.86
N LEU A 161 -11.56 -13.32 14.00
CA LEU A 161 -11.10 -12.20 13.18
C LEU A 161 -11.15 -12.52 11.67
N PHE A 162 -10.73 -13.73 11.31
CA PHE A 162 -10.71 -14.20 9.91
C PHE A 162 -11.94 -15.02 9.51
N CYS A 163 -13.00 -15.02 10.32
CA CYS A 163 -14.26 -15.72 10.07
C CYS A 163 -14.07 -17.19 9.66
N LEU A 164 -13.20 -17.90 10.38
CA LEU A 164 -12.88 -19.31 10.16
C LEU A 164 -13.94 -20.22 10.79
N GLY A 165 -15.18 -20.13 10.29
CA GLY A 165 -16.39 -20.72 10.87
C GLY A 165 -16.29 -22.21 11.22
N ASN A 166 -15.48 -22.98 10.51
CA ASN A 166 -15.28 -24.41 10.80
C ASN A 166 -14.46 -24.66 12.07
N TYR A 167 -13.62 -23.72 12.50
CA TYR A 167 -12.77 -23.87 13.69
C TYR A 167 -13.40 -23.22 14.92
N ILE A 168 -14.21 -22.18 14.72
CA ILE A 168 -14.77 -21.35 15.79
C ILE A 168 -15.57 -22.16 16.83
N PRO A 169 -16.51 -23.06 16.47
CA PRO A 169 -17.25 -23.86 17.45
C PRO A 169 -16.34 -24.76 18.30
N PHE A 170 -15.36 -25.43 17.68
CA PHE A 170 -14.45 -26.31 18.41
C PHE A 170 -13.56 -25.54 19.38
N LEU A 171 -13.04 -24.40 18.95
CA LEU A 171 -12.22 -23.53 19.78
C LEU A 171 -13.03 -22.91 20.92
N TRP A 172 -14.31 -22.59 20.68
CA TRP A 172 -15.22 -22.14 21.72
C TRP A 172 -15.43 -23.22 22.79
N GLU A 173 -15.68 -24.47 22.41
CA GLU A 173 -15.85 -25.55 23.39
C GLU A 173 -14.60 -25.77 24.24
N GLU A 174 -13.40 -25.71 23.63
CA GLU A 174 -12.11 -25.79 24.34
C GLU A 174 -11.82 -24.58 25.24
N LEU A 175 -12.51 -23.46 25.06
CA LEU A 175 -12.22 -22.20 25.75
C LEU A 175 -12.63 -22.26 27.23
N PRO A 176 -11.80 -21.79 28.18
CA PRO A 176 -12.19 -21.71 29.59
C PRO A 176 -13.41 -20.80 29.82
N GLU A 177 -14.26 -21.16 30.79
CA GLU A 177 -15.51 -20.42 31.05
C GLU A 177 -15.29 -18.94 31.39
N LYS A 178 -14.22 -18.63 32.12
CA LYS A 178 -13.81 -17.23 32.41
C LYS A 178 -13.60 -16.40 31.13
N ASN A 179 -13.05 -17.02 30.09
CA ASN A 179 -12.85 -16.35 28.80
C ASN A 179 -14.16 -16.26 28.01
N LYS A 180 -15.01 -17.30 28.05
CA LYS A 180 -16.35 -17.25 27.46
C LYS A 180 -17.20 -16.13 28.04
N SER A 181 -17.17 -15.95 29.37
CA SER A 181 -17.88 -14.85 30.03
C SER A 181 -17.36 -13.48 29.61
N TYR A 182 -16.04 -13.34 29.40
CA TYR A 182 -15.45 -12.10 28.91
C TYR A 182 -15.92 -11.78 27.49
N PHE A 183 -15.88 -12.73 26.55
CA PHE A 183 -16.33 -12.54 25.17
C PHE A 183 -17.85 -12.35 25.01
N TYR A 184 -18.59 -12.45 26.10
CA TYR A 184 -20.04 -12.30 26.12
C TYR A 184 -20.48 -11.04 26.90
N ASP A 185 -19.55 -10.11 27.19
CA ASP A 185 -19.88 -8.81 27.78
C ASP A 185 -20.46 -7.85 26.74
N GLU A 186 -21.74 -7.46 26.92
CA GLU A 186 -22.44 -6.50 26.06
C GLU A 186 -21.72 -5.16 25.89
N ARG A 187 -20.92 -4.75 26.88
CA ARG A 187 -20.21 -3.46 26.86
C ARG A 187 -19.05 -3.42 25.88
N CYS A 188 -18.59 -4.59 25.40
CA CYS A 188 -17.42 -4.71 24.53
C CYS A 188 -17.79 -4.98 23.07
N ILE A 189 -19.07 -5.00 22.72
CA ILE A 189 -19.54 -5.28 21.34
C ILE A 189 -19.15 -4.17 20.37
N LEU A 190 -18.95 -2.94 20.83
CA LEU A 190 -18.66 -1.79 19.97
C LEU A 190 -17.35 -1.09 20.36
N PRO A 191 -16.47 -0.78 19.38
CA PRO A 191 -16.55 -1.14 17.97
C PRO A 191 -16.48 -2.66 17.76
N ILE A 192 -17.17 -3.20 16.73
CA ILE A 192 -17.28 -4.66 16.50
C ILE A 192 -15.92 -5.32 16.51
N GLN A 193 -15.65 -6.11 17.54
CA GLN A 193 -14.59 -7.11 17.54
C GLN A 193 -15.23 -8.47 17.31
N MET A 194 -14.63 -9.25 16.41
CA MET A 194 -15.27 -10.44 15.88
C MET A 194 -15.47 -11.52 16.94
N GLU A 195 -14.59 -11.58 17.95
CA GLU A 195 -14.71 -12.52 19.07
C GLU A 195 -16.03 -12.39 19.84
N PHE A 196 -16.54 -11.17 20.01
CA PHE A 196 -17.83 -10.92 20.68
C PHE A 196 -18.98 -11.31 19.76
N TYR A 197 -18.95 -10.89 18.49
CA TYR A 197 -19.97 -11.30 17.50
C TYR A 197 -20.16 -12.82 17.49
N TRP A 198 -19.07 -13.57 17.36
CA TRP A 198 -19.12 -15.03 17.30
C TRP A 198 -19.64 -15.66 18.60
N ALA A 199 -19.38 -15.06 19.77
CA ALA A 199 -19.92 -15.55 21.03
C ALA A 199 -21.47 -15.52 21.07
N TYR A 200 -22.10 -14.47 20.51
CA TYR A 200 -23.55 -14.40 20.38
C TYR A 200 -24.10 -15.39 19.34
N VAL A 201 -23.42 -15.53 18.21
CA VAL A 201 -23.79 -16.52 17.18
C VAL A 201 -23.77 -17.94 17.75
N LEU A 202 -22.72 -18.30 18.49
CA LEU A 202 -22.56 -19.63 19.08
C LEU A 202 -23.61 -19.95 20.15
N LYS A 203 -24.15 -18.94 20.83
CA LYS A 203 -25.26 -19.09 21.77
C LYS A 203 -26.64 -19.07 21.11
N GLY A 204 -26.73 -18.84 19.80
CA GLY A 204 -27.99 -18.72 19.07
C GLY A 204 -28.74 -17.41 19.37
N GLU A 205 -28.02 -16.36 19.75
CA GLU A 205 -28.59 -15.09 20.22
C GLU A 205 -28.19 -13.90 19.33
N GLU A 206 -27.99 -14.15 18.05
CA GLU A 206 -27.60 -13.14 17.05
C GLU A 206 -28.61 -11.97 17.01
N SER A 207 -29.90 -12.21 17.27
CA SER A 207 -30.93 -11.15 17.32
C SER A 207 -30.71 -10.10 18.41
N LYS A 208 -30.02 -10.43 19.53
CA LYS A 208 -29.70 -9.45 20.58
C LYS A 208 -28.72 -8.37 20.09
N LEU A 209 -27.97 -8.65 19.02
CA LEU A 209 -27.04 -7.71 18.44
C LEU A 209 -27.76 -6.55 17.74
N ASP A 210 -28.90 -6.81 17.10
CA ASP A 210 -29.75 -5.77 16.51
C ASP A 210 -30.34 -4.87 17.61
N ASP A 211 -30.83 -5.44 18.70
CA ASP A 211 -31.35 -4.68 19.84
C ASP A 211 -30.26 -3.80 20.48
N THR A 212 -29.06 -4.37 20.62
CA THR A 212 -27.90 -3.65 21.15
C THR A 212 -27.50 -2.50 20.23
N LEU A 213 -27.46 -2.73 18.91
CA LEU A 213 -27.16 -1.69 17.93
C LEU A 213 -28.19 -0.56 18.00
N ARG A 214 -29.48 -0.88 18.04
CA ARG A 214 -30.57 0.12 18.15
C ARG A 214 -30.50 0.92 19.44
N ARG A 215 -30.13 0.28 20.55
CA ARG A 215 -29.96 0.93 21.86
C ARG A 215 -28.82 1.96 21.83
N LEU A 216 -27.71 1.62 21.19
CA LEU A 216 -26.48 2.42 21.18
C LEU A 216 -26.46 3.48 20.06
N TYR A 217 -27.10 3.19 18.91
CA TYR A 217 -27.21 4.10 17.76
C TYR A 217 -28.66 4.32 17.36
N ARG A 218 -29.40 5.06 18.18
CA ARG A 218 -30.84 5.34 18.01
C ARG A 218 -31.22 5.98 16.67
N SER A 219 -30.26 6.56 15.94
CA SER A 219 -30.47 7.23 14.66
C SER A 219 -30.13 6.38 13.43
N ALA A 220 -29.53 5.20 13.62
CA ALA A 220 -29.15 4.35 12.49
C ALA A 220 -30.30 3.39 12.14
N ASN A 221 -30.98 3.65 11.02
CA ASN A 221 -31.89 2.69 10.39
C ASN A 221 -31.10 1.57 9.67
N LEU A 222 -30.17 0.92 10.38
CA LEU A 222 -29.33 -0.15 9.86
C LEU A 222 -29.58 -1.44 10.63
N THR A 223 -29.54 -2.57 9.93
CA THR A 223 -29.41 -3.88 10.56
C THR A 223 -27.99 -4.07 11.10
N PHE A 224 -27.82 -4.97 12.07
CA PHE A 224 -26.50 -5.32 12.59
C PHE A 224 -25.57 -5.80 11.47
N HIS A 225 -26.08 -6.58 10.51
CA HIS A 225 -25.27 -7.04 9.37
C HIS A 225 -24.81 -5.91 8.46
N GLN A 226 -25.66 -4.91 8.17
CA GLN A 226 -25.24 -3.73 7.40
C GLN A 226 -24.15 -2.95 8.14
N TYR A 227 -24.35 -2.71 9.44
CA TYR A 227 -23.37 -2.02 10.26
C TYR A 227 -22.03 -2.79 10.32
N ALA A 228 -22.09 -4.11 10.57
CA ALA A 228 -20.93 -4.98 10.64
C ALA A 228 -20.17 -5.07 9.31
N PHE A 229 -20.90 -5.18 8.19
CA PHE A 229 -20.31 -5.15 6.84
C PHE A 229 -19.55 -3.84 6.59
N GLY A 230 -20.19 -2.70 6.86
CA GLY A 230 -19.59 -1.38 6.64
C GLY A 230 -18.37 -1.12 7.53
N ILE A 231 -18.45 -1.46 8.82
CA ILE A 231 -17.32 -1.31 9.75
C ILE A 231 -16.18 -2.25 9.41
N SER A 232 -16.45 -3.52 9.12
CA SER A 232 -15.42 -4.49 8.72
C SER A 232 -14.68 -4.02 7.47
N ALA A 233 -15.42 -3.49 6.49
CA ALA A 233 -14.86 -2.97 5.27
C ALA A 233 -13.94 -1.76 5.55
N ARG A 234 -14.41 -0.79 6.33
CA ARG A 234 -13.62 0.40 6.73
C ARG A 234 -12.39 0.05 7.56
N LYS A 235 -12.42 -1.05 8.31
CA LYS A 235 -11.27 -1.56 9.07
C LYS A 235 -10.25 -2.32 8.20
N GLY A 236 -10.56 -2.62 6.93
CA GLY A 236 -9.70 -3.45 6.09
C GLY A 236 -9.82 -4.95 6.35
N ASN A 237 -10.84 -5.41 7.09
CA ASN A 237 -11.04 -6.83 7.36
C ASN A 237 -11.83 -7.51 6.22
N LYS A 238 -11.13 -7.89 5.15
CA LYS A 238 -11.73 -8.55 3.98
C LYS A 238 -12.53 -9.81 4.33
N ALA A 239 -12.04 -10.65 5.24
CA ALA A 239 -12.73 -11.90 5.60
C ALA A 239 -14.08 -11.63 6.27
N ALA A 240 -14.13 -10.67 7.22
CA ALA A 240 -15.38 -10.26 7.84
C ALA A 240 -16.30 -9.52 6.86
N THR A 241 -15.76 -8.68 5.97
CA THR A 241 -16.53 -8.04 4.91
C THR A 241 -17.20 -9.07 3.99
N GLU A 242 -16.48 -10.10 3.55
CA GLU A 242 -17.02 -11.21 2.76
C GLU A 242 -18.13 -11.96 3.52
N HIS A 243 -17.88 -12.30 4.79
CA HIS A 243 -18.85 -12.98 5.64
C HIS A 243 -20.15 -12.19 5.80
N PHE A 244 -20.07 -10.92 6.16
CA PHE A 244 -21.27 -10.10 6.35
C PHE A 244 -21.95 -9.75 5.03
N PHE A 245 -21.21 -9.64 3.92
CA PHE A 245 -21.83 -9.46 2.60
C PHE A 245 -22.79 -10.61 2.25
N GLN A 246 -22.41 -11.85 2.58
CA GLN A 246 -23.26 -13.02 2.37
C GLN A 246 -24.53 -12.99 3.23
N LYS A 247 -24.49 -12.32 4.38
CA LYS A 247 -25.62 -12.15 5.30
C LYS A 247 -26.59 -11.04 4.89
N LEU A 248 -26.17 -10.11 4.03
CA LEU A 248 -27.04 -9.07 3.49
C LEU A 248 -28.05 -9.67 2.50
N THR A 249 -29.28 -9.17 2.57
CA THR A 249 -30.33 -9.43 1.57
C THR A 249 -30.01 -8.77 0.23
N CYS A 250 -30.68 -9.18 -0.85
CA CYS A 250 -30.50 -8.58 -2.18
C CYS A 250 -30.79 -7.07 -2.19
N GLU A 251 -31.81 -6.63 -1.45
CA GLU A 251 -32.18 -5.21 -1.34
C GLU A 251 -31.11 -4.41 -0.60
N GLU A 252 -30.59 -4.94 0.52
CA GLU A 252 -29.54 -4.27 1.29
C GLU A 252 -28.23 -4.14 0.50
N ARG A 253 -27.93 -5.07 -0.42
CA ARG A 253 -26.68 -5.05 -1.19
C ARG A 253 -26.60 -3.92 -2.22
N GLY A 254 -27.71 -3.39 -2.71
CA GLY A 254 -27.71 -2.43 -3.83
C GLY A 254 -26.95 -1.14 -3.54
N ASP A 255 -27.57 -0.22 -2.81
CA ASP A 255 -26.97 1.10 -2.53
C ASP A 255 -25.93 1.08 -1.41
N PHE A 256 -26.05 0.13 -0.47
CA PHE A 256 -25.12 0.02 0.65
C PHE A 256 -23.71 -0.37 0.20
N LEU A 257 -23.60 -1.16 -0.88
CA LEU A 257 -22.31 -1.58 -1.44
C LEU A 257 -21.51 -0.39 -1.99
N ILE A 258 -22.16 0.51 -2.75
CA ILE A 258 -21.52 1.72 -3.29
C ILE A 258 -21.10 2.65 -2.15
N SER A 259 -22.01 2.91 -1.19
CA SER A 259 -21.70 3.75 -0.02
C SER A 259 -20.53 3.19 0.78
N THR A 260 -20.50 1.88 0.99
CA THR A 260 -19.40 1.19 1.69
C THR A 260 -18.08 1.33 0.94
N ALA A 261 -18.05 1.12 -0.37
CA ALA A 261 -16.83 1.31 -1.17
C ALA A 261 -16.32 2.75 -1.12
N CYS A 262 -17.20 3.74 -1.22
CA CYS A 262 -16.81 5.15 -1.08
C CYS A 262 -16.24 5.45 0.32
N ASN A 263 -16.82 4.87 1.38
CA ASN A 263 -16.33 5.04 2.74
C ASN A 263 -14.96 4.37 2.96
N VAL A 264 -14.71 3.24 2.26
CA VAL A 264 -13.41 2.55 2.23
C VAL A 264 -12.35 3.44 1.57
N VAL A 265 -12.65 4.01 0.40
CA VAL A 265 -11.77 4.97 -0.31
C VAL A 265 -11.47 6.19 0.57
N PHE A 266 -12.51 6.82 1.12
CA PHE A 266 -12.36 7.98 2.01
C PHE A 266 -11.50 7.66 3.24
N LYS A 267 -11.72 6.48 3.86
CA LYS A 267 -10.95 6.05 5.03
C LYS A 267 -9.47 5.82 4.67
N ARG A 268 -9.18 5.23 3.50
CA ARG A 268 -7.81 5.01 3.02
C ARG A 268 -7.04 6.32 2.82
N CYS A 269 -7.72 7.39 2.40
CA CYS A 269 -7.10 8.67 2.07
C CYS A 269 -6.99 9.63 3.27
N THR A 270 -7.82 9.44 4.31
CA THR A 270 -7.78 10.29 5.52
C THR A 270 -6.90 9.72 6.63
N GLN A 271 -6.37 8.51 6.48
CA GLN A 271 -5.43 7.90 7.42
C GLN A 271 -3.99 8.31 7.15
N ASP A 272 -3.70 9.59 7.27
CA ASP A 272 -2.33 10.13 7.19
C ASP A 272 -1.60 10.15 8.55
N GLY A 273 -2.13 9.44 9.56
CA GLY A 273 -1.49 9.32 10.87
C GLY A 273 -1.52 7.90 11.43
N PRO A 274 -0.62 7.55 12.36
CA PRO A 274 -0.68 6.32 13.14
C PRO A 274 -1.90 6.35 14.06
N SER A 275 -3.08 6.15 13.49
CA SER A 275 -4.28 5.92 14.29
C SER A 275 -4.05 4.62 15.06
N LEU A 276 -3.92 4.75 16.38
CA LEU A 276 -3.69 3.65 17.33
C LEU A 276 -4.78 2.56 17.29
N SER A 277 -5.84 2.72 16.50
CA SER A 277 -7.04 1.87 16.53
C SER A 277 -7.36 1.11 15.25
N SER A 278 -6.56 1.21 14.17
CA SER A 278 -6.85 0.35 12.99
C SER A 278 -6.35 -1.07 13.23
N GLU A 279 -7.30 -2.01 13.26
CA GLU A 279 -7.02 -3.44 13.41
C GLU A 279 -6.22 -4.02 12.24
N PHE A 280 -6.19 -3.35 11.06
CA PHE A 280 -5.42 -3.77 9.88
C PHE A 280 -4.59 -2.61 9.30
N PRO A 281 -3.50 -2.92 8.57
CA PRO A 281 -2.76 -1.97 7.75
C PRO A 281 -3.63 -1.32 6.68
N ASN A 282 -3.28 -0.08 6.28
CA ASN A 282 -4.01 0.69 5.27
C ASN A 282 -4.14 -0.07 3.94
N GLU A 283 -3.14 -0.86 3.54
CA GLU A 283 -3.18 -1.65 2.30
C GLU A 283 -4.31 -2.69 2.30
N LYS A 284 -4.73 -3.16 3.48
CA LYS A 284 -5.86 -4.09 3.59
C LYS A 284 -7.21 -3.43 3.36
N ILE A 285 -7.29 -2.11 3.49
CA ILE A 285 -8.46 -1.32 3.08
C ILE A 285 -8.57 -1.38 1.55
N SER A 286 -7.45 -1.33 0.84
CA SER A 286 -7.41 -1.47 -0.62
C SER A 286 -7.74 -2.91 -1.07
N ASP A 287 -7.30 -3.94 -0.34
CA ASP A 287 -7.73 -5.33 -0.57
C ASP A 287 -9.27 -5.49 -0.43
N VAL A 288 -9.88 -4.80 0.54
CA VAL A 288 -11.34 -4.73 0.70
C VAL A 288 -11.97 -4.01 -0.49
N LEU A 289 -11.47 -2.84 -0.90
CA LEU A 289 -12.00 -2.11 -2.05
C LEU A 289 -11.99 -2.98 -3.32
N CYS A 290 -10.89 -3.67 -3.57
CA CYS A 290 -10.74 -4.59 -4.69
C CYS A 290 -11.82 -5.69 -4.67
N TYR A 291 -12.09 -6.27 -3.49
CA TYR A 291 -13.19 -7.21 -3.33
C TYR A 291 -14.55 -6.57 -3.60
N LEU A 292 -14.85 -5.39 -3.03
CA LEU A 292 -16.13 -4.71 -3.22
C LEU A 292 -16.39 -4.41 -4.69
N LEU A 293 -15.39 -3.91 -5.42
CA LEU A 293 -15.48 -3.67 -6.86
C LEU A 293 -15.70 -4.97 -7.64
N SER A 294 -15.09 -6.09 -7.21
CA SER A 294 -15.28 -7.40 -7.88
C SER A 294 -16.69 -7.96 -7.79
N VAL A 295 -17.46 -7.58 -6.77
CA VAL A 295 -18.85 -8.02 -6.57
C VAL A 295 -19.89 -7.01 -7.05
N MET A 296 -19.45 -5.84 -7.54
CA MET A 296 -20.29 -4.80 -8.12
C MET A 296 -20.57 -5.05 -9.60
N SER A 297 -21.71 -4.56 -10.10
CA SER A 297 -21.93 -4.43 -11.55
C SER A 297 -21.05 -3.33 -12.16
N PRO A 298 -20.78 -3.33 -13.47
CA PRO A 298 -20.02 -2.27 -14.13
C PRO A 298 -20.58 -0.85 -13.87
N GLU A 299 -21.91 -0.71 -13.81
CA GLU A 299 -22.58 0.57 -13.53
C GLU A 299 -22.31 1.04 -12.10
N GLN A 300 -22.30 0.12 -11.13
CA GLN A 300 -21.97 0.43 -9.74
C GLN A 300 -20.49 0.80 -9.58
N GLN A 301 -19.58 0.07 -10.25
CA GLN A 301 -18.15 0.39 -10.28
C GLN A 301 -17.92 1.81 -10.82
N MET A 302 -18.58 2.14 -11.94
CA MET A 302 -18.48 3.47 -12.54
C MET A 302 -18.98 4.58 -11.62
N ARG A 303 -20.03 4.33 -10.82
CA ARG A 303 -20.49 5.29 -9.79
C ARG A 303 -19.43 5.54 -8.72
N VAL A 304 -18.66 4.51 -8.33
CA VAL A 304 -17.54 4.67 -7.38
C VAL A 304 -16.40 5.46 -8.02
N PHE A 305 -15.99 5.11 -9.25
CA PHE A 305 -14.91 5.81 -9.95
C PHE A 305 -15.21 7.29 -10.22
N LYS A 306 -16.47 7.62 -10.53
CA LYS A 306 -16.89 9.01 -10.74
C LYS A 306 -16.86 9.88 -9.50
N LYS A 307 -17.01 9.27 -8.32
CA LYS A 307 -17.09 10.03 -7.07
C LYS A 307 -15.72 10.60 -6.69
N ASP A 308 -14.70 9.75 -6.67
CA ASP A 308 -13.35 10.10 -6.20
C ASP A 308 -12.28 9.34 -7.03
N PRO A 309 -12.07 9.69 -8.31
CA PRO A 309 -11.23 8.89 -9.22
C PRO A 309 -9.77 8.78 -8.75
N ALA A 310 -9.16 9.87 -8.29
CA ALA A 310 -7.78 9.88 -7.78
C ALA A 310 -7.61 8.92 -6.59
N GLU A 311 -8.57 8.94 -5.68
CA GLU A 311 -8.51 8.22 -4.42
C GLU A 311 -8.76 6.73 -4.63
N VAL A 312 -9.63 6.39 -5.57
CA VAL A 312 -9.81 5.00 -6.00
C VAL A 312 -8.54 4.49 -6.66
N LEU A 313 -7.92 5.28 -7.55
CA LEU A 313 -6.72 4.87 -8.27
C LEU A 313 -5.52 4.67 -7.33
N SER A 314 -5.38 5.51 -6.29
CA SER A 314 -4.29 5.38 -5.32
C SER A 314 -4.36 4.07 -4.52
N CYS A 315 -5.57 3.56 -4.26
CA CYS A 315 -5.73 2.25 -3.60
C CYS A 315 -5.07 1.11 -4.40
N PHE A 316 -4.95 1.24 -5.73
CA PHE A 316 -4.29 0.24 -6.56
C PHE A 316 -2.77 0.39 -6.63
N LEU A 317 -2.19 1.41 -5.99
CA LEU A 317 -0.74 1.50 -5.78
C LEU A 317 -0.26 0.69 -4.58
N ASP A 318 -1.18 0.27 -3.71
CA ASP A 318 -0.87 -0.53 -2.53
C ASP A 318 -0.44 -1.95 -2.93
N TRP A 319 0.51 -2.52 -2.18
CA TRP A 319 0.92 -3.90 -2.40
C TRP A 319 -0.17 -4.89 -1.97
N PRO A 320 -0.56 -5.88 -2.80
CA PRO A 320 0.02 -6.29 -4.09
C PRO A 320 -0.84 -5.93 -5.33
N LEU A 321 -1.60 -4.83 -5.28
CA LEU A 321 -2.62 -4.48 -6.27
C LEU A 321 -2.10 -3.73 -7.49
N GLN A 322 -0.80 -3.45 -7.56
CA GLN A 322 -0.18 -2.66 -8.63
C GLN A 322 -0.39 -3.23 -10.03
N ASP A 323 -0.58 -4.55 -10.13
CA ASP A 323 -0.83 -5.22 -11.40
C ASP A 323 -2.18 -4.82 -12.03
N LEU A 324 -3.13 -4.35 -11.21
CA LEU A 324 -4.45 -3.86 -11.64
C LEU A 324 -4.46 -2.36 -11.91
N PHE A 325 -3.44 -1.63 -11.46
CA PHE A 325 -3.42 -0.17 -11.47
C PHE A 325 -3.62 0.42 -12.86
N LEU A 326 -2.91 -0.08 -13.88
CA LEU A 326 -3.01 0.46 -15.23
C LEU A 326 -4.36 0.19 -15.89
N ASP A 327 -4.97 -0.98 -15.60
CA ASP A 327 -6.29 -1.32 -16.12
C ASP A 327 -7.36 -0.37 -15.54
N VAL A 328 -7.24 -0.03 -14.25
CA VAL A 328 -8.13 0.94 -13.58
C VAL A 328 -7.85 2.37 -14.04
N ALA A 329 -6.59 2.73 -14.24
CA ALA A 329 -6.20 4.05 -14.76
C ALA A 329 -6.83 4.33 -16.14
N ASP A 330 -6.80 3.34 -17.04
CA ASP A 330 -7.37 3.47 -18.39
C ASP A 330 -8.86 3.82 -18.34
N ILE A 331 -9.61 3.29 -17.36
CA ILE A 331 -11.03 3.62 -17.18
C ILE A 331 -11.21 5.00 -16.61
N ILE A 332 -10.40 5.38 -15.62
CA ILE A 332 -10.48 6.69 -14.99
C ILE A 332 -10.24 7.80 -16.01
N TRP A 333 -9.37 7.57 -16.99
CA TRP A 333 -9.16 8.51 -18.09
C TRP A 333 -10.36 8.68 -19.03
N THR A 334 -11.32 7.75 -19.04
CA THR A 334 -12.57 7.90 -19.81
C THR A 334 -13.62 8.76 -19.10
N ILE A 335 -13.44 9.03 -17.81
CA ILE A 335 -14.40 9.78 -17.00
C ILE A 335 -14.24 11.28 -17.31
N PRO A 336 -15.30 11.98 -17.78
CA PRO A 336 -15.24 13.41 -18.01
C PRO A 336 -14.84 14.16 -16.73
N ARG A 337 -13.86 15.05 -16.82
CA ARG A 337 -13.50 15.92 -15.70
C ARG A 337 -14.56 17.00 -15.52
N GLU A 338 -15.47 16.78 -14.57
CA GLU A 338 -16.08 17.89 -13.85
C GLU A 338 -14.98 18.47 -12.95
N ALA A 339 -14.74 19.79 -13.04
CA ALA A 339 -13.68 20.58 -12.38
C ALA A 339 -13.23 20.10 -10.97
N SER A 340 -12.56 18.96 -10.88
CA SER A 340 -12.11 18.36 -9.63
C SER A 340 -10.88 19.09 -9.15
N HIS A 341 -10.86 19.46 -7.87
CA HIS A 341 -9.84 20.35 -7.30
C HIS A 341 -8.41 19.77 -7.26
N ASN A 342 -8.23 18.46 -7.39
CA ASN A 342 -6.90 17.84 -7.39
C ASN A 342 -6.63 17.11 -8.73
N PRO A 343 -5.51 17.42 -9.43
CA PRO A 343 -5.10 16.64 -10.59
C PRO A 343 -4.75 15.22 -10.13
N VAL A 344 -5.46 14.23 -10.68
CA VAL A 344 -5.28 12.80 -10.41
C VAL A 344 -3.81 12.41 -10.49
N GLU A 345 -3.08 12.97 -11.46
CA GLU A 345 -1.66 12.71 -11.70
C GLU A 345 -0.79 13.13 -10.51
N ALA A 346 -0.99 14.34 -9.99
CA ALA A 346 -0.19 14.85 -8.90
C ALA A 346 -0.44 14.05 -7.62
N TYR A 347 -1.70 13.69 -7.36
CA TYR A 347 -2.06 12.88 -6.21
C TYR A 347 -1.49 11.45 -6.28
N ILE A 348 -1.55 10.82 -7.45
CA ILE A 348 -0.97 9.49 -7.67
C ILE A 348 0.54 9.51 -7.50
N LEU A 349 1.22 10.50 -8.08
CA LEU A 349 2.66 10.64 -7.92
C LEU A 349 3.04 10.95 -6.48
N GLN A 350 2.25 11.75 -5.76
CA GLN A 350 2.43 11.97 -4.34
C GLN A 350 2.31 10.65 -3.54
N ASN A 351 1.32 9.81 -3.86
CA ASN A 351 1.18 8.50 -3.24
C ASN A 351 2.34 7.55 -3.59
N ILE A 352 2.92 7.65 -4.79
CA ILE A 352 4.14 6.93 -5.16
C ILE A 352 5.35 7.48 -4.38
N ALA A 353 5.38 8.79 -4.10
CA ALA A 353 6.46 9.49 -3.40
C ALA A 353 6.58 9.05 -1.96
N PHE A 354 5.43 9.10 -1.29
CA PHE A 354 5.29 8.79 0.11
C PHE A 354 5.00 7.31 0.34
N GLY A 355 4.68 6.59 -0.73
CA GLY A 355 4.54 5.14 -0.71
C GLY A 355 5.83 4.48 -0.28
N SER A 356 5.72 3.40 0.48
CA SER A 356 6.87 2.56 0.82
C SER A 356 7.45 1.81 -0.39
N TYR A 357 6.79 1.90 -1.55
CA TYR A 357 7.00 1.05 -2.71
C TYR A 357 7.27 1.90 -3.97
N TYR A 358 8.36 1.60 -4.65
CA TYR A 358 8.74 2.24 -5.91
C TYR A 358 8.75 1.21 -7.04
N PHE A 359 7.96 1.45 -8.08
CA PHE A 359 7.81 0.56 -9.24
C PHE A 359 8.14 1.31 -10.54
N PRO A 360 9.42 1.37 -10.94
CA PRO A 360 9.87 1.99 -12.19
C PRO A 360 9.00 1.67 -13.39
N ASP A 361 8.84 0.37 -13.67
CA ASP A 361 8.10 -0.13 -14.83
C ASP A 361 6.64 0.33 -14.83
N LEU A 362 6.02 0.43 -13.64
CA LEU A 362 4.64 0.88 -13.51
C LEU A 362 4.53 2.37 -13.83
N ILE A 363 5.45 3.18 -13.31
CA ILE A 363 5.49 4.64 -13.52
C ILE A 363 5.74 4.96 -14.98
N GLN A 364 6.68 4.27 -15.62
CA GLN A 364 6.97 4.39 -17.04
C GLN A 364 5.72 4.08 -17.87
N LYS A 365 5.08 2.92 -17.63
CA LYS A 365 3.86 2.53 -18.36
C LYS A 365 2.71 3.48 -18.10
N PHE A 366 2.56 3.95 -16.86
CA PHE A 366 1.52 4.91 -16.50
C PHE A 366 1.72 6.22 -17.26
N PHE A 367 2.92 6.81 -17.23
CA PHE A 367 3.24 8.04 -17.96
C PHE A 367 2.88 7.94 -19.44
N LEU A 368 3.21 6.83 -20.09
CA LEU A 368 2.90 6.61 -21.50
C LEU A 368 1.39 6.54 -21.80
N ARG A 369 0.56 6.22 -20.81
CA ARG A 369 -0.91 6.14 -20.92
C ARG A 369 -1.62 7.44 -20.49
N ILE A 370 -0.92 8.37 -19.84
CA ILE A 370 -1.49 9.65 -19.43
C ILE A 370 -1.84 10.48 -20.69
N PRO A 371 -3.09 10.99 -20.80
CA PRO A 371 -3.47 11.93 -21.85
C PRO A 371 -2.52 13.14 -21.92
N ARG A 372 -2.28 13.64 -23.13
CA ARG A 372 -1.22 14.65 -23.39
C ARG A 372 -1.39 15.88 -22.51
N GLU A 373 -2.61 16.36 -22.39
CA GLU A 373 -3.03 17.51 -21.60
C GLU A 373 -2.72 17.40 -20.10
N PHE A 374 -2.40 16.21 -19.59
CA PHE A 374 -2.11 15.98 -18.18
C PHE A 374 -0.64 15.65 -17.90
N ARG A 375 0.19 15.51 -18.93
CA ARG A 375 1.62 15.16 -18.76
C ARG A 375 2.39 16.25 -18.02
N GLU A 376 2.01 17.51 -18.17
CA GLU A 376 2.64 18.62 -17.43
C GLU A 376 2.48 18.46 -15.91
N HIS A 377 1.26 18.15 -15.44
CA HIS A 377 0.96 17.89 -14.02
C HIS A 377 1.72 16.67 -13.50
N PHE A 378 1.89 15.65 -14.34
CA PHE A 378 2.73 14.51 -14.00
C PHE A 378 4.19 14.96 -13.83
N LEU A 379 4.73 15.74 -14.76
CA LEU A 379 6.12 16.22 -14.70
C LEU A 379 6.38 17.09 -13.46
N PHE A 380 5.41 17.94 -13.09
CA PHE A 380 5.41 18.69 -11.84
C PHE A 380 5.67 17.77 -10.64
N ALA A 381 4.81 16.76 -10.46
CA ALA A 381 4.90 15.92 -9.28
C ALA A 381 6.08 14.93 -9.36
N PHE A 382 6.50 14.59 -10.58
CA PHE A 382 7.66 13.75 -10.85
C PHE A 382 8.97 14.48 -10.49
N GLY A 383 9.07 15.79 -10.69
CA GLY A 383 10.21 16.56 -10.20
C GLY A 383 10.37 16.49 -8.68
N THR A 384 9.26 16.59 -7.95
CA THR A 384 9.21 16.45 -6.48
C THR A 384 9.57 15.04 -6.01
N LEU A 385 9.26 14.01 -6.81
CA LEU A 385 9.63 12.63 -6.49
C LEU A 385 11.14 12.41 -6.42
N PHE A 386 11.89 12.99 -7.36
CA PHE A 386 13.34 12.80 -7.46
C PHE A 386 14.13 13.55 -6.40
N SER A 387 13.58 14.63 -5.84
CA SER A 387 14.21 15.27 -4.68
C SER A 387 14.18 14.36 -3.44
N ILE A 388 13.28 13.36 -3.42
CA ILE A 388 13.18 12.37 -2.35
C ILE A 388 14.14 11.19 -2.65
N SER A 389 14.88 10.77 -1.62
CA SER A 389 16.03 9.85 -1.71
C SER A 389 15.79 8.47 -2.35
N SER A 390 14.54 8.08 -2.60
CA SER A 390 14.17 6.77 -3.17
C SER A 390 14.45 6.62 -4.67
N PHE A 391 14.70 7.73 -5.38
CA PHE A 391 14.79 7.77 -6.86
C PHE A 391 16.22 7.82 -7.43
N LYS A 392 17.23 7.69 -6.57
CA LYS A 392 18.63 8.07 -6.86
C LYS A 392 19.32 7.34 -8.03
N GLU A 393 18.72 6.29 -8.58
CA GLU A 393 19.37 5.44 -9.60
C GLU A 393 18.49 5.10 -10.81
N ASP A 394 17.27 5.65 -10.91
CA ASP A 394 16.36 5.28 -12.01
C ASP A 394 16.53 6.14 -13.27
N ALA A 395 17.69 5.96 -13.91
CA ALA A 395 18.00 6.55 -15.20
C ALA A 395 17.02 6.11 -16.31
N ASP A 396 16.44 4.92 -16.22
CA ASP A 396 15.57 4.38 -17.26
C ASP A 396 14.20 5.07 -17.25
N THR A 397 13.63 5.28 -16.06
CA THR A 397 12.37 6.04 -15.95
C THR A 397 12.56 7.49 -16.40
N LEU A 398 13.68 8.14 -16.05
CA LEU A 398 14.01 9.46 -16.57
C LEU A 398 14.04 9.49 -18.10
N LYS A 399 14.76 8.56 -18.74
CA LYS A 399 14.80 8.47 -20.21
C LYS A 399 13.40 8.30 -20.81
N VAL A 400 12.58 7.41 -20.25
CA VAL A 400 11.22 7.19 -20.76
C VAL A 400 10.40 8.47 -20.65
N VAL A 401 10.47 9.18 -19.52
CA VAL A 401 9.74 10.43 -19.33
C VAL A 401 10.20 11.48 -20.35
N PHE A 402 11.49 11.84 -20.37
CA PHE A 402 12.00 12.91 -21.24
C PHE A 402 11.84 12.60 -22.74
N ARG A 403 12.08 11.36 -23.19
CA ARG A 403 11.96 10.98 -24.61
C ARG A 403 10.54 11.08 -25.16
N ASN A 404 9.54 10.89 -24.31
CA ASN A 404 8.13 10.84 -24.72
C ASN A 404 7.40 12.18 -24.51
N ILE A 405 8.13 13.24 -24.20
CA ILE A 405 7.64 14.62 -24.27
C ILE A 405 7.83 15.12 -25.71
N ASP A 406 6.80 15.72 -26.29
CA ASP A 406 6.87 16.31 -27.63
C ASP A 406 7.65 17.63 -27.64
N HIS A 407 7.84 18.20 -28.82
CA HIS A 407 8.64 19.42 -28.98
C HIS A 407 8.09 20.63 -28.18
N GLU A 408 6.77 20.78 -28.12
CA GLU A 408 6.13 21.88 -27.39
C GLU A 408 6.31 21.69 -25.87
N GLY A 409 6.04 20.49 -25.38
CA GLY A 409 6.25 20.14 -23.98
C GLY A 409 7.72 20.19 -23.55
N ARG A 410 8.68 19.97 -24.45
CA ARG A 410 10.12 20.11 -24.15
C ARG A 410 10.52 21.56 -23.97
N ALA A 411 10.03 22.45 -24.84
CA ALA A 411 10.26 23.88 -24.71
C ALA A 411 9.71 24.39 -23.37
N GLU A 412 8.49 23.97 -23.03
CA GLU A 412 7.87 24.29 -21.75
C GLU A 412 8.67 23.71 -20.58
N LEU A 413 9.04 22.42 -20.64
CA LEU A 413 9.84 21.74 -19.62
C LEU A 413 11.18 22.43 -19.37
N ALA A 414 11.91 22.81 -20.42
CA ALA A 414 13.21 23.48 -20.31
C ALA A 414 13.13 24.81 -19.55
N SER A 415 11.99 25.49 -19.63
CA SER A 415 11.70 26.73 -18.89
C SER A 415 10.89 26.52 -17.61
N SER A 416 10.44 25.29 -17.34
CA SER A 416 9.54 25.02 -16.24
C SER A 416 10.31 25.04 -14.92
N TYR A 417 9.72 25.72 -13.94
CA TYR A 417 10.23 25.76 -12.57
C TYR A 417 10.49 24.34 -12.01
N TRP A 418 9.67 23.36 -12.41
CA TRP A 418 9.75 21.97 -11.94
C TRP A 418 10.94 21.21 -12.49
N CYS A 419 11.26 21.42 -13.78
CA CYS A 419 12.47 20.83 -14.35
C CYS A 419 13.71 21.38 -13.65
N LEU A 420 13.74 22.69 -13.39
CA LEU A 420 14.86 23.33 -12.71
C LEU A 420 15.01 22.84 -11.27
N HIS A 421 13.91 22.68 -10.53
CA HIS A 421 13.91 22.12 -9.18
C HIS A 421 14.36 20.64 -9.15
N LEU A 422 13.94 19.83 -10.15
CA LEU A 422 14.46 18.47 -10.32
C LEU A 422 15.98 18.47 -10.49
N LEU A 423 16.49 19.32 -11.39
CA LEU A 423 17.91 19.43 -11.69
C LEU A 423 18.72 19.92 -10.48
N GLU A 424 18.21 20.90 -9.73
CA GLU A 424 18.79 21.35 -8.47
C GLU A 424 18.88 20.23 -7.44
N GLY A 425 17.82 19.43 -7.30
CA GLY A 425 17.81 18.26 -6.43
C GLY A 425 18.87 17.24 -6.81
N LEU A 426 19.05 16.97 -8.12
CA LEU A 426 20.10 16.08 -8.61
C LEU A 426 21.51 16.61 -8.30
N ILE A 427 21.75 17.91 -8.48
CA ILE A 427 23.03 18.56 -8.14
C ILE A 427 23.29 18.46 -6.63
N SER A 428 22.30 18.79 -5.81
CA SER A 428 22.40 18.78 -4.35
C SER A 428 22.72 17.38 -3.78
N GLN A 429 22.32 16.33 -4.51
CA GLN A 429 22.59 14.94 -4.17
C GLN A 429 23.87 14.37 -4.80
N ASP A 430 24.68 15.20 -5.48
CA ASP A 430 25.86 14.81 -6.26
C ASP A 430 25.57 13.81 -7.41
N ASN A 431 24.33 13.76 -7.90
CA ASN A 431 23.87 12.86 -8.97
C ASN A 431 24.08 13.45 -10.37
N TRP A 432 25.30 13.92 -10.66
CA TRP A 432 25.63 14.61 -11.92
C TRP A 432 25.37 13.78 -13.17
N HIS A 433 25.53 12.46 -13.10
CA HIS A 433 25.28 11.57 -14.23
C HIS A 433 23.79 11.55 -14.65
N LEU A 434 22.86 11.68 -13.70
CA LEU A 434 21.43 11.81 -14.00
C LEU A 434 21.10 13.23 -14.47
N PHE A 435 21.76 14.24 -13.92
CA PHE A 435 21.63 15.62 -14.40
C PHE A 435 22.04 15.73 -15.87
N GLU A 436 23.21 15.21 -16.24
CA GLU A 436 23.70 15.13 -17.62
C GLU A 436 22.74 14.36 -18.53
N LEU A 437 22.15 13.27 -18.02
CA LEU A 437 21.16 12.49 -18.75
C LEU A 437 19.89 13.31 -19.03
N CYS A 438 19.34 14.00 -18.02
CA CYS A 438 18.17 14.85 -18.19
C CYS A 438 18.42 15.94 -19.23
N LEU A 439 19.58 16.60 -19.18
CA LEU A 439 19.95 17.61 -20.17
C LEU A 439 20.00 17.04 -21.60
N ARG A 440 20.64 15.87 -21.76
CA ARG A 440 20.76 15.22 -23.07
C ARG A 440 19.40 14.80 -23.64
N GLU A 441 18.52 14.27 -22.80
CA GLU A 441 17.21 13.77 -23.21
C GLU A 441 16.17 14.90 -23.35
N ALA A 442 16.36 16.04 -22.69
CA ALA A 442 15.49 17.21 -22.85
C ALA A 442 15.86 18.04 -24.09
N ALA A 443 17.15 18.18 -24.39
CA ALA A 443 17.66 19.21 -25.29
C ALA A 443 18.09 18.66 -26.66
N HIS A 444 17.09 18.27 -27.46
CA HIS A 444 17.30 17.63 -28.77
C HIS A 444 17.66 18.61 -29.89
N SER A 445 17.21 19.87 -29.79
CA SER A 445 17.56 20.92 -30.76
C SER A 445 18.54 21.92 -30.15
N LYS A 446 19.28 22.65 -31.00
CA LYS A 446 20.15 23.74 -30.54
C LYS A 446 19.36 24.80 -29.76
N GLU A 447 18.14 25.09 -30.18
CA GLU A 447 17.28 26.07 -29.52
C GLU A 447 16.85 25.62 -28.12
N ASP A 448 16.47 24.35 -27.96
CA ASP A 448 16.13 23.78 -26.64
C ASP A 448 17.32 23.85 -25.69
N ARG A 449 18.53 23.57 -26.19
CA ARG A 449 19.77 23.64 -25.41
C ARG A 449 20.06 25.04 -24.90
N GLU A 450 19.96 26.05 -25.76
CA GLU A 450 20.18 27.44 -25.34
C GLU A 450 19.14 27.89 -24.31
N ARG A 451 17.85 27.61 -24.55
CA ARG A 451 16.79 27.95 -23.58
C ARG A 451 17.01 27.26 -22.23
N MET A 452 17.38 25.99 -22.25
CA MET A 452 17.60 25.23 -21.02
C MET A 452 18.84 25.73 -20.27
N LYS A 453 19.92 26.09 -20.98
CA LYS A 453 21.09 26.73 -20.38
C LYS A 453 20.71 28.07 -19.75
N GLU A 454 20.01 28.94 -20.46
CA GLU A 454 19.55 30.24 -19.94
C GLU A 454 18.69 30.07 -18.68
N ALA A 455 17.74 29.12 -18.71
CA ALA A 455 16.88 28.82 -17.56
C ALA A 455 17.67 28.32 -16.34
N ILE A 456 18.62 27.40 -16.54
CA ILE A 456 19.50 26.89 -15.48
C ILE A 456 20.40 27.99 -14.92
N ILE A 457 21.01 28.82 -15.78
CA ILE A 457 21.88 29.93 -15.37
C ILE A 457 21.09 30.93 -14.52
N SER A 458 19.85 31.23 -14.92
CA SER A 458 18.95 32.15 -14.22
C SER A 458 18.52 31.59 -12.86
N HIS A 459 18.19 30.30 -12.78
CA HIS A 459 17.65 29.66 -11.59
C HIS A 459 18.72 29.23 -10.57
N LEU A 460 19.91 28.84 -11.04
CA LEU A 460 20.99 28.26 -10.23
C LEU A 460 22.29 29.11 -10.29
N PRO A 461 22.25 30.42 -10.01
CA PRO A 461 23.41 31.30 -10.18
C PRO A 461 24.58 30.93 -9.26
N GLU A 462 24.30 30.36 -8.10
CA GLU A 462 25.32 29.94 -7.13
C GLU A 462 26.17 28.77 -7.65
N TYR A 463 25.59 27.91 -8.49
CA TYR A 463 26.23 26.73 -9.05
C TYR A 463 27.08 27.02 -10.29
N LEU A 464 27.06 28.24 -10.84
CA LEU A 464 27.90 28.65 -11.98
C LEU A 464 29.41 28.56 -11.70
N LYS A 465 29.79 28.63 -10.42
CA LYS A 465 31.19 28.44 -10.00
C LYS A 465 31.58 26.95 -10.00
N CYS A 466 30.62 26.03 -10.09
CA CYS A 466 30.87 24.60 -10.14
C CYS A 466 31.48 24.22 -11.49
N SER A 467 32.70 23.67 -11.48
CA SER A 467 33.37 23.18 -12.68
C SER A 467 32.59 22.05 -13.38
N ARG A 468 31.81 21.25 -12.63
CA ARG A 468 30.98 20.19 -13.19
C ARG A 468 29.81 20.74 -14.02
N LEU A 469 29.17 21.82 -13.57
CA LEU A 469 28.09 22.45 -14.33
C LEU A 469 28.60 23.02 -15.66
N LYS A 470 29.79 23.65 -15.66
CA LYS A 470 30.45 24.12 -16.89
C LYS A 470 30.71 22.98 -17.86
N ARG A 471 31.25 21.86 -17.36
CA ARG A 471 31.47 20.65 -18.16
C ARG A 471 30.17 20.10 -18.76
N CYS A 472 29.06 20.12 -18.02
CA CYS A 472 27.76 19.70 -18.54
C CYS A 472 27.29 20.59 -19.71
N PHE A 473 27.52 21.90 -19.63
CA PHE A 473 27.19 22.83 -20.71
C PHE A 473 28.09 22.64 -21.94
N GLU A 474 29.38 22.36 -21.76
CA GLU A 474 30.29 22.00 -22.84
C GLU A 474 29.82 20.72 -23.56
N LEU A 475 29.40 19.69 -22.82
CA LEU A 475 28.85 18.46 -23.39
C LEU A 475 27.58 18.69 -24.20
N LEU A 476 26.73 19.63 -23.80
CA LEU A 476 25.54 20.01 -24.58
C LEU A 476 25.89 20.67 -25.91
N ASP A 477 27.03 21.37 -25.99
CA ASP A 477 27.49 22.02 -27.23
C ASP A 477 28.15 21.05 -28.21
N GLU A 478 28.67 19.93 -27.71
CA GLU A 478 29.38 18.92 -28.52
C GLU A 478 28.46 17.86 -29.15
N THR A 479 27.33 17.54 -28.51
CA THR A 479 26.28 16.64 -29.07
C THR A 479 25.42 17.31 -30.14
#